data_AF-A0A383E6Z4-F1
#
_entry.id   AF-A0A383E6Z4-F1
#
_cell.length_a   1.000
_cell.length_b   1.000
_cell.length_c   1.000
_cell.angle_alpha   90.00
_cell.angle_beta   90.00
_cell.angle_gamma   90.00
#
_symmetry.space_group_name_H-M   'P 1'
#
loop_
_entity.id
_entity.type
_entity.pdbx_description
1 polymer ?
#
loop_
_entity_poly.entity_id
_entity_poly.type
_entity_poly.pdbx_seq_one_letter_code
_entity_poly.pdbx_strand_id
1 'polypeptide(L)' 'MRVHTKTHKTPAIARRQIAAGAVGIVSQKLGEAEAMAAAGLEDILVPYNIVGRRKLERLVSLVQSDRMTLTLATDSTATI' A
#
# COMPACT_ATOMS: atom_id res chain seq x y z
N MET A 1 -3.57 -5.81 -14.09
CA MET A 1 -2.14 -5.62 -13.71
C MET A 1 -2.07 -4.63 -12.55
N ARG A 2 -1.21 -4.83 -11.55
CA ARG A 2 -0.90 -3.82 -10.51
C ARG A 2 0.48 -3.22 -10.78
N VAL A 3 0.58 -1.89 -10.76
CA VAL A 3 1.81 -1.17 -11.14
C VAL A 3 2.66 -0.84 -9.91
N HIS A 4 3.97 -1.00 -10.01
CA HIS A 4 4.85 -0.75 -8.88
C HIS A 4 5.23 0.73 -8.78
N THR A 5 4.90 1.36 -7.65
CA THR A 5 5.12 2.80 -7.46
C THR A 5 6.48 3.15 -6.87
N LYS A 6 7.33 2.16 -6.52
CA LYS A 6 8.66 2.41 -5.93
C LYS A 6 9.56 3.30 -6.80
N THR A 7 9.35 3.25 -8.12
CA THR A 7 10.17 3.98 -9.09
C THR A 7 9.89 5.47 -9.03
N HIS A 8 8.61 5.86 -9.07
CA HIS A 8 8.24 7.28 -9.15
C HIS A 8 7.78 7.87 -7.82
N LYS A 9 7.19 7.06 -6.92
CA LYS A 9 6.65 7.48 -5.59
C LYS A 9 5.64 8.64 -5.61
N THR A 10 5.21 9.05 -6.80
CA THR A 10 4.27 10.15 -7.02
C THR A 10 2.83 9.64 -7.20
N PRO A 11 1.86 10.05 -6.35
CA PRO A 11 0.46 9.63 -6.47
C PRO A 11 -0.21 10.05 -7.78
N ALA A 12 0.15 11.21 -8.34
CA ALA A 12 -0.40 11.67 -9.61
C ALA A 12 -0.06 10.73 -10.79
N ILE A 13 1.14 10.11 -10.77
CA ILE A 13 1.53 9.12 -11.79
C ILE A 13 0.78 7.81 -11.57
N ALA A 14 0.65 7.36 -10.31
CA ALA A 14 -0.16 6.19 -9.97
C ALA A 14 -1.61 6.32 -10.46
N ARG A 15 -2.24 7.48 -10.26
CA ARG A 15 -3.59 7.77 -10.78
C ARG A 15 -3.68 7.65 -12.29
N ARG A 16 -2.69 8.17 -13.03
CA ARG A 16 -2.66 8.05 -14.49
C ARG A 16 -2.53 6.58 -14.93
N GLN A 17 -1.75 5.78 -14.21
CA GLN A 17 -1.63 4.34 -14.50
C GLN A 17 -2.92 3.58 -14.23
N ILE A 18 -3.63 3.91 -13.16
CA ILE A 18 -4.96 3.35 -12.87
C ILE A 18 -5.96 3.77 -13.94
N ALA A 19 -6.00 5.05 -14.31
CA ALA A 19 -6.84 5.55 -15.40
C ALA A 19 -6.53 4.87 -16.75
N ALA A 20 -5.29 4.40 -16.96
CA ALA A 20 -4.88 3.64 -18.13
C ALA A 20 -5.20 2.13 -18.04
N GLY A 21 -5.88 1.67 -16.98
CA GLY A 21 -6.34 0.29 -16.81
C GLY A 21 -5.59 -0.55 -15.77
N ALA A 22 -4.71 0.05 -14.95
CA ALA A 22 -4.17 -0.66 -13.80
C ALA A 22 -5.26 -0.88 -12.73
N VAL A 23 -5.30 -2.07 -12.15
CA VAL A 23 -6.31 -2.45 -11.13
C VAL A 23 -6.01 -1.80 -9.79
N GLY A 24 -4.73 -1.54 -9.51
CA GLY A 24 -4.24 -0.98 -8.26
C GLY A 24 -2.74 -0.79 -8.32
N ILE A 25 -2.13 -0.54 -7.17
CA ILE A 25 -0.70 -0.25 -7.06
C ILE A 25 0.04 -1.20 -6.13
N VAL A 26 1.35 -1.29 -6.33
CA VAL A 26 2.28 -2.00 -5.44
C VAL A 26 3.22 -1.02 -4.79
N SER A 27 3.22 -0.99 -3.47
CA SER A 27 4.08 -0.13 -2.65
C SER A 27 5.12 -0.96 -1.90
N GLN A 28 6.37 -0.50 -1.84
CA GLN A 28 7.45 -1.31 -1.26
C GLN A 28 7.49 -1.21 0.27
N LYS A 29 6.92 -0.16 0.85
CA LYS A 29 7.01 0.16 2.28
C LYS A 29 5.68 0.69 2.80
N LEU A 30 5.38 0.41 4.07
CA LEU A 30 4.16 0.91 4.73
C LEU A 30 4.00 2.44 4.62
N GLY A 31 5.08 3.21 4.81
CA GLY A 31 5.01 4.68 4.68
C GLY A 31 4.69 5.18 3.27
N GLU A 32 5.09 4.43 2.23
CA GLU A 32 4.70 4.75 0.86
C GLU A 32 3.21 4.41 0.65
N ALA A 33 2.72 3.29 1.20
CA ALA A 33 1.31 2.91 1.14
C ALA A 33 0.41 3.94 1.85
N GLU A 34 0.81 4.41 3.04
CA GLU A 34 0.12 5.48 3.77
C GLU A 34 0.03 6.76 2.93
N ALA A 35 1.13 7.20 2.30
CA ALA A 35 1.14 8.40 1.47
C ALA A 35 0.25 8.27 0.22
N MET A 36 0.23 7.08 -0.39
CA MET A 36 -0.64 6.79 -1.52
C MET A 36 -2.12 6.74 -1.12
N ALA A 37 -2.43 6.13 0.01
CA ALA A 37 -3.79 6.08 0.56
C ALA A 37 -4.30 7.47 0.97
N ALA A 38 -3.46 8.29 1.59
CA ALA A 38 -3.78 9.68 1.91
C ALA A 38 -4.07 10.51 0.64
N ALA A 39 -3.49 10.13 -0.50
CA ALA A 39 -3.77 10.73 -1.79
C ALA A 39 -5.04 10.15 -2.46
N GLY A 40 -5.78 9.22 -1.84
CA GLY A 40 -7.01 8.64 -2.37
C GLY A 40 -6.80 7.44 -3.30
N LEU A 41 -5.70 6.70 -3.16
CA LEU A 41 -5.49 5.43 -3.86
C LEU A 41 -6.03 4.28 -3.00
N GLU A 42 -6.93 3.48 -3.56
CA GLU A 42 -7.78 2.59 -2.79
C GLU A 42 -7.37 1.10 -2.83
N ASP A 43 -6.66 0.64 -3.85
CA ASP A 43 -6.18 -0.75 -3.94
C ASP A 43 -4.65 -0.79 -3.90
N ILE A 44 -4.09 -1.15 -2.74
CA ILE A 44 -2.65 -1.16 -2.50
C ILE A 44 -2.18 -2.54 -2.04
N LEU A 45 -1.20 -3.09 -2.74
CA LEU A 45 -0.44 -4.27 -2.33
C LEU A 45 0.89 -3.84 -1.71
N VAL A 46 1.20 -4.34 -0.51
CA VAL A 46 2.53 -4.29 0.07
C VAL A 46 3.10 -5.71 0.08
N PRO A 47 4.03 -6.05 -0.83
CA PRO A 47 4.51 -7.41 -1.02
C PRO A 47 5.63 -7.77 -0.02
N TYR A 48 5.68 -7.08 1.13
CA TYR A 48 6.69 -7.26 2.16
C TYR A 48 6.05 -7.41 3.54
N ASN A 49 6.66 -8.26 4.34
CA ASN A 49 6.32 -8.51 5.73
C ASN A 49 6.38 -7.24 6.60
N ILE A 50 5.38 -7.05 7.44
CA ILE A 50 5.32 -5.95 8.39
C ILE A 50 5.85 -6.42 9.74
N VAL A 51 7.12 -6.11 10.01
CA VAL A 51 7.79 -6.56 11.25
C VAL A 51 7.94 -5.41 12.25
N GLY A 52 7.47 -5.67 13.47
CA GLY A 52 7.67 -4.83 14.66
C GLY A 52 6.44 -4.01 15.04
N ARG A 53 6.20 -3.92 16.37
CA ARG A 53 5.00 -3.33 16.99
C ARG A 53 4.59 -1.97 16.42
N ARG A 54 5.55 -1.04 16.29
CA ARG A 54 5.28 0.31 15.75
C ARG A 54 4.71 0.30 14.33
N LYS A 55 5.15 -0.62 13.48
CA LYS A 55 4.63 -0.71 12.10
C LYS A 55 3.23 -1.35 12.09
N LEU A 56 2.99 -2.29 12.99
CA LEU A 56 1.67 -2.91 13.16
C LEU A 56 0.63 -1.91 13.65
N GLU A 57 0.98 -1.06 14.63
CA GLU A 57 0.10 0.00 15.11
C GLU A 57 -0.29 0.97 13.98
N ARG A 58 0.69 1.35 13.14
CA ARG A 58 0.45 2.18 11.95
C ARG A 58 -0.41 1.48 10.90
N LEU A 59 -0.15 0.20 10.65
CA LEU A 59 -0.93 -0.62 9.75
C LEU A 59 -2.40 -0.69 10.18
N VAL A 60 -2.65 -0.97 11.45
CA VAL A 60 -4.00 -1.02 12.03
C VAL A 60 -4.69 0.34 11.89
N SER A 61 -4.00 1.43 12.22
CA SER A 61 -4.54 2.78 12.04
C SER A 61 -4.89 3.09 10.58
N LEU A 62 -4.09 2.60 9.63
CA LEU A 62 -4.35 2.79 8.19
C LEU A 62 -5.59 2.01 7.75
N VAL A 63 -5.72 0.75 8.17
CA VAL A 63 -6.87 -0.11 7.82
C VAL A 63 -8.16 0.42 8.47
N GLN A 64 -8.10 0.90 9.71
CA GLN A 64 -9.25 1.50 10.42
C GLN A 64 -9.78 2.78 9.79
N SER A 65 -9.02 3.42 8.89
CA SER A 65 -9.48 4.63 8.21
C SER A 65 -10.57 4.37 7.18
N ASP A 66 -10.83 3.09 6.82
CA ASP A 66 -11.86 2.63 5.86
C ASP A 66 -11.77 3.27 4.47
N ARG A 67 -10.60 3.83 4.12
CA ARG A 67 -10.37 4.53 2.84
C ARG A 67 -9.84 3.63 1.75
N MET A 68 -9.37 2.42 2.07
CA MET A 68 -8.66 1.59 1.10
C MET A 68 -8.68 0.10 1.47
N THR A 69 -8.50 -0.73 0.47
CA THR A 69 -8.18 -2.15 0.59
C THR A 69 -6.68 -2.35 0.55
N LEU A 70 -6.11 -2.87 1.63
CA LEU A 70 -4.70 -3.18 1.74
C LEU A 70 -4.47 -4.69 1.69
N THR A 71 -3.70 -5.15 0.71
CA THR A 71 -3.22 -6.54 0.64
C THR A 71 -1.78 -6.61 1.15
N LEU A 72 -1.48 -7.55 2.04
CA LEU A 72 -0.14 -7.78 2.58
C LEU A 72 0.38 -9.16 2.19
N ALA A 73 1.69 -9.27 1.94
CA ALA A 73 2.38 -10.55 1.95
C ALA A 73 2.82 -10.88 3.38
N THR A 74 2.62 -12.13 3.78
CA THR A 74 3.12 -12.71 5.04
C THR A 74 3.68 -14.10 4.74
N ASP A 75 4.79 -14.42 5.40
CA ASP A 75 5.45 -15.73 5.34
C ASP A 75 5.56 -16.41 6.71
N SER A 76 5.09 -15.74 7.77
CA SER A 76 5.25 -16.19 9.15
C SER A 76 4.17 -15.60 10.05
N THR A 77 3.77 -16.35 11.08
CA THR A 77 2.84 -15.87 12.11
C THR A 77 3.39 -14.70 12.92
N ALA A 78 4.71 -14.48 12.91
CA ALA A 78 5.36 -13.37 13.60
C ALA A 78 5.41 -12.07 12.78
N THR A 79 5.01 -12.09 11.50
CA THR A 79 5.18 -10.97 10.55
C THR A 79 3.86 -10.29 10.14
N ILE A 80 2.79 -10.51 10.91
CA ILE A 80 1.44 -9.98 10.73
C ILE A 80 1.13 -8.90 11.75
#